data_AF-A0AB34GNW6-F1
#
_entry.id   AF-A0AB34GNW6-F1
#
_cell.length_a   1.000
_cell.length_b   1.000
_cell.length_c   1.000
_cell.angle_alpha   90.00
_cell.angle_beta   90.00
_cell.angle_gamma   90.00
#
_symmetry.space_group_name_H-M   'P 1'
#
loop_
_entity.id
_entity.type
_entity.pdbx_description
1 polymer ?
#
loop_
_entity_poly.entity_id
_entity_poly.type
_entity_poly.pdbx_seq_one_letter_code
_entity_poly.pdbx_strand_id
1 'polypeptide(L)'
;MNHISKHVTDLLSKSGKTPGNEHAAVWVPDSEATVCMRCQRAKFTPVNRRHHCRKCGFVVCGPCSEKRLLLPSQSSKPVRICDFHYDLLSTGDVARCQPTRSDSYSQSLKFPLNDVSDDDDDDDDDDDDDDGDSRD
;
A
#
# COMPACT_ATOMS: atom_id res chain seq x y z
N MET A 1 1.75 -10.86 27.99
CA MET A 1 1.18 -10.55 26.66
C MET A 1 0.05 -11.50 26.20
N ASN A 2 -0.47 -12.42 27.04
CA ASN A 2 -1.44 -13.46 26.59
C ASN A 2 -2.91 -13.26 27.04
N HIS A 3 -3.24 -12.25 27.85
CA HIS A 3 -4.60 -12.11 28.40
C HIS A 3 -5.56 -11.38 27.42
N ILE A 4 -5.06 -10.45 26.62
CA ILE A 4 -5.87 -9.67 25.68
C ILE A 4 -6.40 -10.58 24.56
N SER A 5 -5.54 -11.40 23.98
CA SER A 5 -5.93 -12.31 22.89
C SER A 5 -6.99 -13.32 23.34
N LYS A 6 -6.86 -13.85 24.57
CA LYS A 6 -7.84 -14.79 25.15
C LYS A 6 -9.21 -14.15 25.35
N HIS A 7 -9.25 -12.91 25.84
CA HIS A 7 -10.51 -12.19 26.02
C HIS A 7 -11.20 -11.92 24.68
N VAL A 8 -10.44 -11.54 23.64
CA VAL A 8 -10.99 -11.34 22.29
C VAL A 8 -11.57 -12.62 21.72
N THR A 9 -10.89 -13.77 21.86
CA THR A 9 -11.40 -15.06 21.37
C THR A 9 -12.65 -15.53 22.13
N ASP A 10 -12.71 -15.29 23.44
CA ASP A 10 -13.86 -15.68 24.27
C ASP A 10 -15.10 -14.81 23.98
N LEU A 11 -14.90 -13.54 23.63
CA LEU A 11 -15.99 -12.65 23.19
C LEU A 11 -16.53 -13.05 21.82
N LEU A 12 -15.66 -13.41 20.88
CA LEU A 12 -16.06 -13.88 19.55
C LEU A 12 -16.88 -15.18 19.65
N SER A 13 -16.41 -16.15 20.45
CA SER A 13 -17.06 -17.46 20.60
C SER A 13 -18.42 -17.39 21.32
N LYS A 14 -18.57 -16.53 22.34
CA LYS A 14 -19.86 -16.33 23.04
C LYS A 14 -20.94 -15.65 22.20
N SER A 15 -20.57 -14.88 21.17
CA SER A 15 -21.53 -14.13 20.36
C SER A 15 -22.32 -15.00 19.36
N GLY A 16 -21.87 -16.22 19.08
CA GLY A 16 -22.48 -17.14 18.11
C GLY A 16 -22.49 -16.63 16.66
N LYS A 17 -21.86 -15.48 16.38
CA LYS A 17 -21.66 -14.96 15.02
C LYS A 17 -20.33 -15.49 14.52
N THR A 18 -20.36 -16.26 13.43
CA THR A 18 -19.16 -16.41 12.61
C THR A 18 -18.73 -15.01 12.18
N PRO A 19 -17.46 -14.61 12.39
CA PRO A 19 -17.00 -13.33 11.88
C PRO A 19 -17.21 -13.38 10.36
N GLY A 20 -18.02 -12.46 9.83
CA GLY A 20 -18.08 -12.26 8.39
C GLY A 20 -16.65 -12.03 7.94
N ASN A 21 -16.10 -12.94 7.15
CA ASN A 21 -14.71 -12.83 6.69
C ASN A 21 -14.49 -11.51 5.93
N GLU A 22 -15.56 -10.89 5.44
CA GLU A 22 -15.53 -9.65 4.70
C GLU A 22 -15.71 -8.44 5.62
N HIS A 23 -14.60 -8.02 6.24
CA HIS A 23 -14.52 -6.71 6.89
C HIS A 23 -14.43 -5.62 5.81
N ALA A 24 -15.08 -4.47 6.04
CA ALA A 24 -14.97 -3.34 5.13
C ALA A 24 -13.50 -2.89 5.02
N ALA A 25 -13.08 -2.48 3.82
CA ALA A 25 -11.70 -2.06 3.60
C ALA A 25 -11.34 -0.83 4.45
N VAL A 26 -10.10 -0.79 4.94
CA VAL A 26 -9.55 0.40 5.59
C VAL A 26 -9.34 1.49 4.53
N TRP A 27 -9.91 2.68 4.75
CA TRP A 27 -9.78 3.79 3.82
C TRP A 27 -8.49 4.55 4.07
N VAL A 28 -7.76 4.83 2.99
CA VAL A 28 -6.55 5.65 3.09
C VAL A 28 -6.98 7.12 3.30
N PRO A 29 -6.42 7.82 4.30
CA PRO A 29 -6.67 9.24 4.52
C PRO A 29 -6.34 10.10 3.30
N ASP A 30 -7.15 11.13 3.06
CA ASP A 30 -6.96 12.04 1.92
C ASP A 30 -5.62 12.79 1.95
N SER A 31 -5.09 13.06 3.15
CA SER A 31 -3.80 13.72 3.36
C SER A 31 -2.62 12.89 2.85
N GLU A 32 -2.75 11.56 2.86
CA GLU A 32 -1.70 10.63 2.43
C GLU A 32 -1.75 10.36 0.93
N ALA A 33 -2.88 10.64 0.28
CA ALA A 33 -3.06 10.44 -1.15
C ALA A 33 -2.86 11.74 -1.93
N THR A 34 -1.67 11.92 -2.49
CA THR A 34 -1.35 13.04 -3.40
C THR A 34 -1.66 12.73 -4.87
N VAL A 35 -1.65 11.44 -5.24
CA VAL A 35 -1.91 10.93 -6.59
C VAL A 35 -2.90 9.77 -6.57
N CYS A 36 -3.61 9.57 -7.67
CA CYS A 36 -4.51 8.44 -7.85
C CYS A 36 -3.76 7.10 -7.71
N MET A 37 -4.19 6.26 -6.77
CA MET A 37 -3.57 4.97 -6.46
C MET A 37 -3.85 3.87 -7.50
N ARG A 38 -4.61 4.18 -8.56
CA ARG A 38 -4.85 3.27 -9.70
C ARG A 38 -4.00 3.62 -10.90
N CYS A 39 -4.18 4.82 -11.45
CA CYS A 39 -3.45 5.22 -12.65
C CYS A 39 -2.07 5.81 -12.36
N GLN A 40 -1.77 6.20 -11.11
CA GLN A 40 -0.53 6.85 -10.65
C GLN A 40 -0.14 8.13 -11.42
N ARG A 41 -1.01 8.62 -12.31
CA ARG A 41 -0.76 9.76 -13.21
C ARG A 41 -1.50 11.02 -12.78
N ALA A 42 -2.71 10.87 -12.22
CA ALA A 42 -3.55 12.00 -11.86
C ALA A 42 -3.20 12.52 -10.45
N LYS A 43 -2.67 13.75 -10.36
CA LYS A 43 -2.50 14.46 -9.08
C LYS A 43 -3.84 14.99 -8.59
N PHE A 44 -4.11 14.85 -7.30
CA PHE A 44 -5.34 15.39 -6.72
C PHE A 44 -5.22 16.90 -6.50
N THR A 45 -6.27 17.61 -6.88
CA THR A 45 -6.39 19.08 -6.75
C THR A 45 -7.81 19.42 -6.33
N PRO A 46 -8.14 20.67 -5.95
CA PRO A 46 -9.52 21.05 -5.66
C PRO A 46 -10.50 20.75 -6.80
N VAL A 47 -10.00 20.73 -8.05
CA VAL A 47 -10.77 20.38 -9.26
C VAL A 47 -10.76 18.86 -9.50
N ASN A 48 -9.59 18.21 -9.43
CA ASN A 48 -9.48 16.75 -9.51
C ASN A 48 -9.66 16.12 -8.13
N ARG A 49 -10.91 15.92 -7.73
CA ARG A 49 -11.30 15.47 -6.39
C ARG A 49 -10.93 14.01 -6.14
N ARG A 50 -10.74 13.70 -4.86
CA ARG A 50 -10.48 12.35 -4.35
C ARG A 50 -11.76 11.52 -4.26
N HIS A 51 -11.66 10.24 -4.54
CA HIS A 51 -12.72 9.27 -4.35
C HIS A 51 -12.16 7.98 -3.76
N HIS A 52 -12.89 7.32 -2.86
CA HIS A 52 -12.46 6.02 -2.34
C HIS A 52 -13.13 4.85 -3.07
N CYS A 53 -12.37 3.79 -3.35
CA CYS A 53 -12.96 2.51 -3.72
C CYS A 53 -13.51 1.81 -2.46
N ARG A 54 -14.80 1.49 -2.42
CA ARG A 54 -15.40 0.83 -1.24
C ARG A 54 -14.93 -0.61 -1.03
N LYS A 55 -14.43 -1.28 -2.08
CA LYS A 55 -13.89 -2.64 -1.98
C LYS A 55 -12.47 -2.70 -1.41
N CYS A 56 -11.60 -1.72 -1.69
CA CYS A 56 -10.19 -1.77 -1.27
C CYS A 56 -9.65 -0.52 -0.56
N GLY A 57 -10.47 0.51 -0.34
CA GLY A 57 -10.11 1.70 0.44
C GLY A 57 -9.16 2.69 -0.23
N PHE A 58 -8.62 2.38 -1.41
CA PHE A 58 -7.70 3.26 -2.15
C PHE A 58 -8.37 4.55 -2.61
N VAL A 59 -7.58 5.63 -2.62
CA VAL A 59 -7.95 6.93 -3.17
C VAL A 59 -7.67 6.97 -4.66
N VAL A 60 -8.71 7.25 -5.45
CA VAL A 60 -8.74 7.16 -6.90
C VAL A 60 -9.39 8.41 -7.51
N CYS A 61 -9.01 8.75 -8.75
CA CYS A 61 -9.64 9.84 -9.48
C CYS A 61 -10.98 9.41 -10.10
N GLY A 62 -11.77 10.38 -10.57
CA GLY A 62 -13.06 10.16 -11.23
C GLY A 62 -12.98 9.13 -12.36
N PRO A 63 -12.06 9.29 -13.33
CA PRO A 63 -11.91 8.36 -14.44
C PRO A 63 -11.53 6.93 -14.06
N CYS A 64 -10.91 6.70 -12.89
CA CYS A 64 -10.54 5.35 -12.44
C CYS A 64 -11.62 4.68 -11.57
N SER A 65 -12.78 5.30 -11.41
CA SER A 65 -13.83 4.87 -10.51
C SER A 65 -15.22 5.26 -10.96
N GLU A 66 -15.46 5.33 -12.26
CA GLU A 66 -16.72 5.83 -12.83
C GLU A 66 -17.91 4.95 -12.44
N LYS A 67 -17.64 3.66 -12.23
CA LYS A 67 -18.66 2.63 -12.04
C LYS A 67 -19.02 2.42 -10.57
N ARG A 68 -20.22 1.87 -10.36
CA ARG A 68 -20.76 1.49 -9.05
C ARG A 68 -21.23 0.05 -9.08
N LEU A 69 -21.05 -0.67 -7.98
CA LEU A 69 -21.47 -2.06 -7.83
C LEU A 69 -22.10 -2.29 -6.46
N LEU A 70 -23.07 -3.19 -6.37
CA LEU A 70 -23.64 -3.61 -5.10
C LEU A 70 -22.63 -4.48 -4.35
N LEU A 71 -22.32 -4.12 -3.10
CA LEU A 71 -21.51 -4.92 -2.19
C LEU A 71 -22.43 -5.38 -1.04
N PRO A 72 -23.06 -6.57 -1.13
CA PRO A 72 -24.13 -6.98 -0.20
C PRO A 72 -23.71 -6.98 1.28
N SER A 73 -22.44 -7.27 1.56
CA SER A 73 -21.86 -7.25 2.90
C SER A 73 -21.63 -5.83 3.46
N GLN A 74 -21.63 -4.80 2.61
CA GLN A 74 -21.32 -3.42 3.01
C GLN A 74 -22.47 -2.43 2.81
N SER A 75 -23.35 -2.66 1.83
CA SER A 75 -24.45 -1.74 1.50
C SER A 75 -25.58 -2.41 0.73
N SER A 76 -26.81 -1.94 0.97
CA SER A 76 -27.99 -2.28 0.17
C SER A 76 -28.10 -1.49 -1.14
N LYS A 77 -27.19 -0.54 -1.39
CA LYS A 77 -27.17 0.30 -2.60
C LYS A 77 -25.83 0.13 -3.33
N PRO A 78 -25.78 0.33 -4.66
CA PRO A 78 -24.53 0.33 -5.40
C PRO A 78 -23.55 1.39 -4.88
N VAL A 79 -22.33 0.97 -4.57
CA VAL A 79 -21.26 1.84 -4.06
C VAL A 79 -20.17 2.03 -5.09
N ARG A 80 -19.45 3.15 -5.00
CA ARG A 80 -18.33 3.46 -5.90
C ARG A 80 -17.18 2.49 -5.69
N ILE A 81 -16.70 1.89 -6.78
CA ILE A 81 -15.50 1.06 -6.77
C ILE A 81 -14.57 1.49 -7.91
N CYS A 82 -13.29 1.16 -7.80
CA CYS A 82 -12.37 1.39 -8.90
C CYS A 82 -12.64 0.39 -10.03
N ASP A 83 -12.29 0.76 -11.25
CA ASP A 83 -12.59 -0.05 -12.44
C ASP A 83 -12.00 -1.47 -12.33
N PHE A 84 -10.80 -1.61 -11.77
CA PHE A 84 -10.20 -2.93 -11.48
C PHE A 84 -11.13 -3.87 -10.69
N HIS A 85 -11.77 -3.37 -9.63
CA HIS A 85 -12.69 -4.18 -8.83
C HIS A 85 -14.05 -4.32 -9.49
N TYR A 86 -14.45 -3.35 -10.31
CA TYR A 86 -15.66 -3.48 -11.09
C TYR A 86 -15.52 -4.64 -12.05
N ASP A 87 -14.46 -4.65 -12.85
CA ASP A 87 -14.24 -5.71 -13.83
C ASP A 87 -14.09 -7.08 -13.14
N LEU A 88 -13.29 -7.18 -12.07
CA LEU A 88 -13.09 -8.41 -11.30
C LEU A 88 -14.40 -8.99 -10.73
N LEU A 89 -15.31 -8.15 -10.24
CA LEU A 89 -16.54 -8.59 -9.59
C LEU A 89 -17.71 -8.70 -10.57
N SER A 90 -17.70 -7.95 -11.67
CA SER A 90 -18.75 -7.97 -12.70
C SER A 90 -18.63 -9.18 -13.62
N THR A 91 -17.42 -9.66 -13.92
CA THR A 91 -17.27 -10.80 -14.83
C THR A 91 -17.41 -12.15 -14.15
N GLY A 92 -17.47 -12.23 -12.80
CA GLY A 92 -17.55 -13.51 -12.07
C GLY A 92 -16.32 -14.41 -12.24
N ASP A 93 -15.36 -14.03 -13.09
CA ASP A 93 -14.15 -14.78 -13.39
C ASP A 93 -13.03 -14.37 -12.44
N VAL A 94 -13.03 -14.99 -11.26
CA VAL A 94 -11.90 -14.99 -10.30
C VAL A 94 -10.63 -15.61 -10.91
N ALA A 95 -10.70 -16.13 -12.15
CA ALA A 95 -9.65 -16.90 -12.81
C ALA A 95 -8.61 -16.07 -13.59
N ARG A 96 -8.76 -14.75 -13.74
CA ARG A 96 -7.86 -13.96 -14.63
C ARG A 96 -7.00 -12.89 -13.97
N CYS A 97 -6.81 -12.95 -12.66
CA CYS A 97 -5.78 -12.14 -12.00
C CYS A 97 -4.91 -13.00 -11.08
N GLN A 98 -4.11 -13.89 -11.69
CA GLN A 98 -2.74 -13.95 -11.20
C GLN A 98 -2.19 -12.53 -11.34
N PRO A 99 -1.49 -11.98 -10.33
CA PRO A 99 -0.59 -10.87 -10.61
C PRO A 99 0.36 -11.44 -11.65
N THR A 100 0.30 -10.97 -12.89
CA THR A 100 1.40 -11.20 -13.83
C THR A 100 2.59 -10.45 -13.26
N ARG A 101 3.31 -11.08 -12.31
CA ARG A 101 4.74 -11.16 -12.46
C ARG A 101 4.92 -11.91 -13.77
N SER A 102 4.97 -11.15 -14.85
CA SER A 102 5.44 -11.64 -16.12
C SER A 102 6.92 -11.98 -15.91
N ASP A 103 7.19 -13.21 -15.50
CA ASP A 103 8.42 -13.89 -15.91
C ASP A 103 8.34 -14.09 -17.43
N SER A 104 8.59 -12.99 -18.12
CA SER A 104 9.03 -12.94 -19.52
C SER A 104 9.98 -11.76 -19.73
N TYR A 105 10.73 -11.40 -18.68
CA TYR A 105 12.07 -10.85 -18.80
C TYR A 105 13.06 -11.87 -18.20
N SER A 106 13.18 -13.02 -18.86
CA SER A 106 14.47 -13.69 -18.96
C SER A 106 15.33 -12.94 -19.97
N GLN A 107 15.57 -11.67 -19.69
CA GLN A 107 16.80 -11.00 -20.06
C GLN A 107 17.29 -10.37 -18.76
N SER A 108 18.56 -10.06 -18.70
CA SER A 108 19.31 -10.02 -17.47
C SER A 108 19.07 -8.69 -16.75
N LEU A 109 18.34 -8.68 -15.63
CA LEU A 109 18.67 -7.72 -14.58
C LEU A 109 19.96 -8.21 -13.92
N LYS A 110 21.08 -7.99 -14.63
CA LYS A 110 22.34 -7.69 -13.96
C LYS A 110 22.06 -6.38 -13.22
N PHE A 111 21.55 -6.47 -12.00
CA PHE A 111 21.97 -5.49 -11.01
C PHE A 111 23.49 -5.70 -10.93
N PRO A 112 24.34 -4.72 -11.27
CA PRO A 112 25.58 -4.67 -10.53
C PRO A 112 25.11 -4.50 -9.09
N LEU A 113 25.39 -5.49 -8.23
CA LEU A 113 25.83 -5.09 -6.91
C LEU A 113 26.90 -4.04 -7.19
N ASN A 114 26.67 -2.79 -6.79
CA ASN A 114 27.81 -1.96 -6.47
C ASN A 114 28.48 -2.70 -5.32
N ASP A 115 29.39 -3.57 -5.72
CA ASP A 115 30.57 -4.01 -5.01
C ASP A 115 31.13 -2.74 -4.38
N VAL A 116 30.98 -2.65 -3.08
CA VAL A 116 31.77 -1.72 -2.28
C VAL A 116 33.17 -2.33 -2.34
N SER A 117 34.00 -1.84 -3.26
CA SER A 117 35.42 -2.10 -3.16
C SER A 117 35.90 -1.28 -1.97
N ASP A 118 36.22 -2.00 -0.89
CA ASP A 118 37.21 -1.55 0.09
C ASP A 118 38.52 -1.36 -0.69
N ASP A 119 38.73 -0.15 -1.20
CA ASP A 119 40.04 0.32 -1.62
C ASP A 119 40.70 0.93 -0.38
N ASP A 120 41.52 0.11 0.29
CA ASP A 120 42.64 0.56 1.11
C ASP A 120 43.54 1.44 0.23
N ASP A 121 43.56 2.75 0.49
CA ASP A 121 44.65 3.63 0.06
C ASP A 121 45.29 4.23 1.32
N ASP A 122 46.56 3.89 1.45
CA ASP A 122 47.52 4.21 2.50
C ASP A 122 47.69 5.71 2.76
N ASP A 123 48.05 6.00 4.01
CA ASP A 123 48.95 7.02 4.53
C ASP A 123 49.23 8.28 3.69
N ASP A 124 48.89 9.44 4.25
CA ASP A 124 49.81 10.57 4.27
C ASP A 124 49.70 11.27 5.64
N ASP A 125 50.80 11.16 6.39
CA ASP A 125 51.17 11.99 7.52
C ASP A 125 51.06 13.47 7.14
N ASP A 126 50.50 14.29 8.04
CA ASP A 126 51.04 15.63 8.29
C ASP A 126 50.68 16.03 9.72
N ASP A 127 51.73 16.02 10.55
CA ASP A 127 51.82 16.70 11.83
C ASP A 127 51.40 18.17 11.68
N ASP A 128 50.63 18.68 12.65
CA ASP A 128 50.86 20.02 13.17
C ASP A 128 50.19 20.15 14.55
N ASP A 129 51.06 20.28 15.56
CA ASP A 129 50.78 20.71 16.91
C ASP A 129 50.01 22.06 16.94
N ASP A 130 49.06 22.24 17.86
CA ASP A 130 49.02 23.48 18.66
C ASP A 130 48.19 23.29 19.95
N ASP A 131 48.86 23.56 21.06
CA ASP A 131 48.39 23.60 22.43
C ASP A 131 47.37 24.72 22.70
N GLY A 132 46.52 24.53 23.71
CA GLY A 132 45.81 25.66 24.34
C GLY A 132 44.53 25.25 25.07
N ASP A 133 44.64 24.56 26.21
CA ASP A 133 44.70 25.16 27.55
C ASP A 133 43.37 25.75 28.05
N SER A 134 42.78 25.02 29.01
CA SER A 134 42.26 25.52 30.28
C SER A 134 41.06 26.47 30.37
N ARG A 135 40.07 25.97 31.13
CA ARG A 135 39.26 26.66 32.17
C ARG A 135 38.15 27.57 31.63
N ASP A 136 36.96 27.68 32.21
CA ASP A 136 36.36 27.24 33.48
C ASP A 136 34.84 27.12 33.23
#